data_AF-A0A6A6ERM3-F1
#
_entry.id   AF-A0A6A6ERM3-F1
#
_cell.length_a   1.000
_cell.length_b   1.000
_cell.length_c   1.000
_cell.angle_alpha   90.00
_cell.angle_beta   90.00
_cell.angle_gamma   90.00
#
_symmetry.space_group_name_H-M   'P 1'
#
loop_
_entity.id
_entity.type
_entity.pdbx_description
1 polymer ?
#
loop_
_entity_poly.entity_id
_entity_poly.type
_entity_poly.pdbx_seq_one_letter_code
_entity_poly.pdbx_strand_id
1 'polypeptide(L)'
;FPQSCVKTQCIFCFYNPNEPYEVRLRHYRTIYNTRDHVELHLNLYKPDDRICCPDLECQKTGMVLCGRSRFMNHAAREHYYDIFRRRDG
;
A
#
# COMPACT_ATOMS: atom_id res chain seq x y z
N PHE A 1 9.95 -14.76 3.51
CA PHE A 1 9.23 -13.49 3.75
C PHE A 1 7.75 -13.76 3.51
N PRO A 2 6.80 -13.22 4.30
CA PRO A 2 5.37 -13.44 4.07
C PRO A 2 4.97 -13.11 2.62
N GLN A 3 4.05 -13.88 2.05
CA GLN A 3 3.69 -13.81 0.63
C GLN A 3 2.83 -12.58 0.30
N SER A 4 2.09 -12.03 1.26
CA SER A 4 1.21 -10.88 1.03
C SER A 4 1.13 -9.96 2.25
N CYS A 5 0.93 -8.67 1.96
CA CYS A 5 0.67 -7.65 2.98
C CYS A 5 -0.77 -7.77 3.49
N VAL A 6 -0.96 -7.90 4.81
CA VAL A 6 -2.31 -7.93 5.40
C VAL A 6 -2.82 -6.52 5.70
N LYS A 7 -4.14 -6.35 5.88
CA LYS A 7 -4.80 -5.04 6.08
C LYS A 7 -4.34 -4.22 7.29
N THR A 8 -3.66 -4.86 8.25
CA THR A 8 -3.08 -4.20 9.43
C THR A 8 -1.60 -3.86 9.27
N GLN A 9 -1.00 -4.10 8.11
CA GLN A 9 0.39 -3.76 7.78
C GLN A 9 0.43 -2.70 6.69
N CYS A 10 1.51 -1.91 6.61
CA CYS A 10 1.67 -0.91 5.56
C CYS A 10 2.19 -1.55 4.27
N ILE A 11 1.43 -1.44 3.17
CA ILE A 11 1.84 -1.96 1.86
C ILE A 11 3.18 -1.38 1.36
N PHE A 12 3.46 -0.10 1.63
CA PHE A 12 4.74 0.52 1.23
C PHE A 12 5.91 -0.02 2.05
N CYS A 13 5.79 -0.08 3.38
CA CYS A 13 6.85 -0.60 4.24
C CYS A 13 7.08 -2.09 4.00
N PHE A 14 6.01 -2.89 3.88
CA PHE A 14 6.09 -4.34 3.74
C PHE A 14 7.00 -4.78 2.58
N TYR A 15 6.80 -4.16 1.44
CA TYR A 15 7.54 -4.46 0.21
C TYR A 15 8.83 -3.64 0.05
N ASN A 16 9.16 -2.69 0.95
CA ASN A 16 10.40 -1.92 0.85
C ASN A 16 11.60 -2.76 1.35
N PRO A 17 12.52 -3.19 0.48
CA PRO A 17 13.66 -4.02 0.89
C PRO A 17 14.70 -3.25 1.71
N ASN A 18 14.67 -1.91 1.68
CA ASN A 18 15.61 -1.06 2.42
C ASN A 18 15.20 -0.86 3.88
N GLU A 19 13.97 -1.21 4.25
CA GLU A 19 13.50 -1.09 5.62
C GLU A 19 13.90 -2.30 6.48
N PRO A 20 14.18 -2.11 7.78
CA PRO A 20 14.38 -3.21 8.73
C PRO A 20 13.18 -4.17 8.78
N TYR A 21 13.44 -5.45 9.05
CA TYR A 21 12.40 -6.49 9.15
C TYR A 21 11.24 -6.10 10.07
N GLU A 22 11.54 -5.47 11.22
CA GLU A 22 10.56 -5.00 12.18
C GLU A 22 9.62 -3.92 11.63
N VAL A 23 10.13 -3.03 10.77
CA VAL A 23 9.32 -1.98 10.13
C VAL A 23 8.47 -2.60 9.03
N ARG A 24 9.08 -3.46 8.20
CA ARG A 24 8.39 -4.13 7.09
C ARG A 24 7.22 -4.97 7.57
N LEU A 25 7.39 -5.70 8.67
CA LEU A 25 6.35 -6.58 9.20
C LEU A 25 5.51 -5.98 10.33
N ARG A 26 5.66 -4.68 10.61
CA ARG A 26 4.92 -3.98 11.64
C ARG A 26 3.41 -4.14 11.46
N HIS A 27 2.75 -4.61 12.50
CA HIS A 27 1.29 -4.61 12.60
C HIS A 27 0.83 -3.38 13.38
N TYR A 28 -0.11 -2.65 12.78
CA TYR A 28 -0.84 -1.59 13.45
C TYR A 28 -2.03 -2.18 14.21
N ARG A 29 -2.46 -1.49 15.26
CA ARG A 29 -3.56 -1.93 16.12
C ARG A 29 -4.89 -2.04 15.37
N THR A 30 -5.13 -1.18 14.39
CA THR A 30 -6.37 -1.14 13.61
C THR A 30 -6.11 -0.81 12.15
N ILE A 31 -7.06 -1.17 11.28
CA ILE A 31 -7.04 -0.78 9.86
C ILE A 31 -7.02 0.74 9.71
N TYR A 32 -7.66 1.49 10.62
CA TYR A 32 -7.64 2.95 10.61
C TYR A 32 -6.24 3.51 10.84
N ASN A 33 -5.50 2.96 11.80
CA ASN A 33 -4.10 3.34 12.03
C ASN A 33 -3.21 2.96 10.83
N THR A 34 -3.45 1.80 10.20
CA THR A 34 -2.75 1.42 8.98
C THR A 34 -3.02 2.40 7.85
N ARG A 35 -4.29 2.79 7.66
CA ARG A 35 -4.70 3.74 6.61
C ARG A 35 -4.02 5.09 6.80
N ASP A 36 -4.07 5.65 8.01
CA ASP A 36 -3.42 6.92 8.34
C ASP A 36 -1.93 6.90 7.99
N HIS A 37 -1.24 5.81 8.35
CA HIS A 37 0.18 5.65 8.00
C HIS A 37 0.41 5.48 6.49
N VAL A 38 -0.43 4.73 5.78
CA VAL A 38 -0.33 4.62 4.31
C VAL A 38 -0.60 5.97 3.63
N GLU A 39 -1.49 6.79 4.18
CA GLU A 39 -1.75 8.15 3.70
C GLU A 39 -0.50 9.04 3.80
N LEU A 40 0.38 8.85 4.79
CA LEU A 40 1.67 9.56 4.87
C LEU A 40 2.55 9.28 3.64
N HIS A 41 2.62 8.03 3.17
CA HIS A 41 3.34 7.68 1.95
C HIS A 41 2.67 8.27 0.71
N LEU A 42 1.35 8.16 0.61
CA LEU A 42 0.59 8.71 -0.52
C LEU A 42 0.70 10.24 -0.59
N ASN A 43 0.85 10.91 0.54
CA ASN A 43 1.01 12.36 0.62
C ASN A 43 2.33 12.89 0.04
N LEU A 44 3.32 12.03 -0.17
CA LEU A 44 4.55 12.37 -0.88
C LEU A 44 4.35 12.54 -2.39
N TYR A 45 3.25 12.01 -2.94
CA TYR A 45 2.91 12.08 -4.35
C TYR A 45 1.92 13.22 -4.62
N LYS A 46 2.14 13.97 -5.70
CA LYS A 46 1.16 14.92 -6.24
C LYS A 46 -0.06 14.16 -6.81
N PRO A 47 -1.22 14.83 -7.00
CA PRO A 47 -2.45 14.17 -7.44
C PRO A 47 -2.30 13.32 -8.72
N ASP A 48 -1.52 13.81 -9.68
CA ASP A 48 -1.28 13.17 -10.99
C ASP A 48 0.06 12.43 -11.08
N ASP A 49 0.79 12.31 -9.96
CA ASP A 49 2.05 11.58 -9.98
C ASP A 49 1.83 10.11 -10.32
N ARG A 50 2.82 9.57 -11.00
CA ARG A 50 2.91 8.13 -11.27
C ARG A 50 3.32 7.43 -9.99
N ILE A 51 2.43 6.61 -9.46
CA ILE A 51 2.68 5.78 -8.29
C ILE A 51 2.99 4.36 -8.79
N CYS A 52 4.18 3.87 -8.49
CA CYS A 52 4.53 2.48 -8.73
C CYS A 52 4.02 1.63 -7.56
N CYS A 53 3.40 0.48 -7.86
CA CYS A 53 3.07 -0.46 -6.81
C CYS A 53 4.38 -0.98 -6.16
N PRO A 54 4.47 -1.03 -4.82
CA PRO A 54 5.69 -1.50 -4.17
C PRO A 54 5.87 -3.02 -4.28
N ASP A 55 4.82 -3.78 -4.61
CA ASP A 55 4.92 -5.23 -4.87
C ASP A 55 5.80 -5.54 -6.09
N LEU A 56 6.72 -6.49 -5.92
CA LEU A 56 7.74 -6.86 -6.93
C LEU A 56 7.12 -7.45 -8.21
N GLU A 57 6.03 -8.22 -8.09
CA GLU A 57 5.38 -8.81 -9.27
C GLU A 57 4.70 -7.70 -10.09
N CYS A 58 4.07 -6.73 -9.43
CA CYS A 58 3.52 -5.56 -10.11
C CYS A 58 4.61 -4.71 -10.78
N GLN A 59 5.77 -4.54 -10.15
CA GLN A 59 6.90 -3.82 -10.76
C GLN A 59 7.44 -4.51 -12.01
N LYS A 60 7.55 -5.85 -12.01
CA LYS A 60 7.99 -6.62 -13.19
C LYS A 60 7.06 -6.43 -14.38
N THR A 61 5.76 -6.25 -14.14
CA THR A 61 4.78 -5.98 -15.21
C THR A 61 4.82 -4.54 -15.74
N GLY A 62 5.65 -3.66 -15.15
CA GLY A 62 5.76 -2.26 -15.55
C GLY A 62 4.49 -1.46 -15.27
N MET A 63 3.66 -1.88 -14.31
CA MET A 63 2.38 -1.24 -14.04
C MET A 63 2.59 0.14 -13.41
N VAL A 64 2.18 1.18 -14.14
CA VAL A 64 2.23 2.57 -13.68
C VAL A 64 0.82 3.05 -13.34
N LEU A 65 0.61 3.41 -12.07
CA LEU A 65 -0.69 3.86 -11.59
C LEU A 65 -0.70 5.39 -11.55
N CYS A 66 -1.44 6.03 -12.46
CA CYS A 66 -1.55 7.48 -12.50
C CYS A 66 -2.47 7.97 -11.37
N GLY A 67 -1.86 8.50 -10.31
CA GLY A 67 -2.55 9.11 -9.19
C GLY A 67 -3.05 8.13 -8.13
N ARG A 68 -3.41 8.70 -6.98
CA ARG A 68 -3.77 7.98 -5.75
C ARG A 68 -4.98 7.06 -5.92
N SER A 69 -6.03 7.51 -6.60
CA SER A 69 -7.25 6.72 -6.77
C SER A 69 -7.01 5.43 -7.57
N ARG A 70 -6.14 5.48 -8.60
CA ARG A 70 -5.76 4.28 -9.36
C ARG A 70 -4.94 3.33 -8.50
N PHE A 71 -4.02 3.86 -7.70
CA PHE A 71 -3.27 3.06 -6.74
C PHE A 71 -4.19 2.34 -5.74
N MET A 72 -5.13 3.06 -5.12
CA MET A 72 -6.06 2.47 -4.15
C MET A 72 -6.94 1.39 -4.78
N ASN A 73 -7.43 1.60 -6.02
CA ASN A 73 -8.20 0.59 -6.73
C ASN A 73 -7.37 -0.66 -7.05
N HIS A 74 -6.14 -0.46 -7.53
CA HIS A 74 -5.20 -1.54 -7.80
C HIS A 74 -4.89 -2.36 -6.54
N ALA A 75 -4.55 -1.69 -5.43
CA ALA A 75 -4.28 -2.37 -4.16
C ALA A 75 -5.47 -3.22 -3.68
N ALA A 76 -6.70 -2.72 -3.84
CA ALA A 76 -7.90 -3.46 -3.47
C ALA A 76 -8.13 -4.72 -4.33
N ARG A 77 -7.84 -4.66 -5.63
CA ARG A 77 -8.14 -5.75 -6.58
C ARG A 77 -7.03 -6.79 -6.68
N GLU A 78 -5.79 -6.34 -6.77
CA GLU A 78 -4.64 -7.21 -7.04
C GLU A 78 -4.00 -7.73 -5.74
N HIS A 79 -4.13 -6.98 -4.64
CA HIS A 79 -3.55 -7.34 -3.34
C HIS A 79 -4.59 -7.57 -2.24
N TYR A 80 -5.90 -7.58 -2.57
CA TYR A 80 -6.99 -7.71 -1.60
C TYR A 80 -6.88 -6.70 -0.43
N TYR A 81 -6.28 -5.54 -0.71
CA TYR A 81 -5.90 -4.53 0.26
C TYR A 81 -6.86 -3.32 0.19
N ASP A 82 -8.12 -3.53 0.58
CA ASP A 82 -9.20 -2.55 0.51
C ASP A 82 -9.32 -1.60 1.73
N ILE A 83 -8.22 -1.30 2.42
CA ILE A 83 -8.23 -0.48 3.65
C ILE A 83 -8.71 0.98 3.44
N PHE A 84 -8.82 1.40 2.18
CA PHE A 84 -9.25 2.74 1.77
C PHE A 84 -10.76 2.85 1.61
N ARG A 85 -11.49 1.72 1.50
CA ARG A 85 -12.95 1.75 1.42
C ARG A 85 -13.50 2.25 2.76
N ARG A 86 -14.21 3.38 2.72
CA ARG A 86 -15.13 3.71 3.80
C ARG A 86 -16.25 2.67 3.73
N ARG A 87 -16.45 1.89 4.79
CA ARG A 87 -17.72 1.19 4.94
C ARG A 87 -18.75 2.29 5.15
N ASP A 88 -19.58 2.55 4.15
CA ASP A 88 -20.88 3.17 4.39
C ASP A 88 -21.56 2.30 5.46
N GLY A 89 -21.97 2.95 6.54
CA GLY A 89 -22.53 2.30 7.72
C GLY A 89 -23.83 1.58 7.42
#